data_AF-A0A356HTG8-F1
#
_entry.id   AF-A0A356HTG8-F1
#
_cell.length_a   1.000
_cell.length_b   1.000
_cell.length_c   1.000
_cell.angle_alpha   90.00
_cell.angle_beta   90.00
_cell.angle_gamma   90.00
#
_symmetry.space_group_name_H-M   'P 1'
#
loop_
_entity.id
_entity.type
_entity.pdbx_description
1 polymer ?
#
loop_
_entity_poly.entity_id
_entity_poly.type
_entity_poly.pdbx_seq_one_letter_code
_entity_poly.pdbx_strand_id
1 'polypeptide(L)'
;MAMFEKLKALTNVGLTIQHNDHALIYQPIVDWLIDHCGPDGCYDVTPDDRDEILRTGECWTLQWYPNTPVGFNAVAAATLERCVELATEGEAKGGRES
;
A
#
# COMPACT_ATOMS: atom_id res chain seq x y z
N MET A 1 8.78 11.97 14.64
CA MET A 1 9.46 12.75 13.58
C MET A 1 10.08 11.89 12.48
N ALA A 2 10.64 10.71 12.78
CA ALA A 2 11.27 9.85 11.75
C ALA A 2 10.34 9.40 10.59
N MET A 3 9.07 9.08 10.87
CA MET A 3 8.13 8.59 9.85
C MET A 3 7.80 9.63 8.77
N PHE A 4 7.60 10.89 9.16
CA PHE A 4 7.31 11.95 8.19
C PHE A 4 8.49 12.22 7.25
N GLU A 5 9.73 12.08 7.71
CA GLU A 5 10.90 12.23 6.85
C GLU A 5 11.02 11.08 5.86
N LYS A 6 10.64 9.85 6.26
CA LYS A 6 10.51 8.71 5.34
C LYS A 6 9.49 8.99 4.24
N LEU A 7 8.30 9.49 4.59
CA LEU A 7 7.25 9.81 3.62
C LEU A 7 7.69 10.89 2.61
N LYS A 8 8.41 11.92 3.07
CA LYS A 8 8.96 12.97 2.18
C LYS A 8 9.96 12.44 1.17
N ALA A 9 10.68 11.36 1.51
CA ALA A 9 11.67 10.77 0.62
C ALA A 9 11.05 9.94 -0.52
N LEU A 10 9.78 9.54 -0.41
CA LEU A 10 9.13 8.63 -1.37
C LEU A 10 8.73 9.28 -2.69
N THR A 11 8.50 10.59 -2.74
CA THR A 11 7.99 11.23 -3.98
C THR A 11 8.36 12.70 -4.11
N ASN A 12 8.50 13.15 -5.36
CA ASN A 12 8.53 14.57 -5.74
C ASN A 12 7.19 15.04 -6.36
N VAL A 13 6.16 14.18 -6.41
CA VAL A 13 4.90 14.46 -7.14
C VAL A 13 3.68 14.29 -6.24
N GLY A 14 3.34 13.06 -5.86
CA GLY A 14 2.06 12.74 -5.22
C GLY A 14 2.12 11.47 -4.37
N LEU A 15 1.51 11.55 -3.20
CA LEU A 15 1.42 10.49 -2.20
C LEU A 15 0.02 10.48 -1.60
N THR A 16 -0.60 9.30 -1.56
CA THR A 16 -1.92 9.07 -1.00
C THR A 16 -1.83 8.04 0.11
N ILE A 17 -2.47 8.33 1.24
CA ILE A 17 -2.63 7.43 2.37
C ILE A 17 -4.12 7.26 2.62
N GLN A 18 -4.59 6.02 2.72
CA GLN A 18 -5.96 5.73 3.11
C GLN A 18 -5.99 4.68 4.22
N HIS A 19 -7.03 4.73 5.03
CA HIS A 19 -7.30 3.77 6.10
C HIS A 19 -8.72 3.23 5.91
N ASN A 20 -8.82 1.91 5.79
CA ASN A 20 -10.06 1.16 5.59
C ASN A 20 -10.93 1.71 4.46
N ASP A 21 -10.35 1.99 3.29
CA ASP A 21 -11.08 2.46 2.10
C ASP A 21 -12.17 1.46 1.68
N HIS A 22 -11.91 0.17 1.84
CA HIS A 22 -12.89 -0.90 1.65
C HIS A 22 -14.18 -0.68 2.46
N ALA A 23 -14.09 -0.11 3.67
CA ALA A 23 -15.24 0.13 4.52
C ALA A 23 -16.11 1.30 4.00
N LEU A 24 -15.51 2.27 3.29
CA LEU A 24 -16.24 3.39 2.69
C LEU A 24 -17.18 2.93 1.57
N ILE A 25 -16.80 1.86 0.88
CA ILE A 25 -17.59 1.25 -0.21
C ILE A 25 -18.33 -0.01 0.23
N TYR A 26 -18.42 -0.26 1.55
CA TYR A 26 -19.06 -1.43 2.15
C TYR A 26 -18.53 -2.78 1.61
N GLN A 27 -17.26 -2.81 1.21
CA GLN A 27 -16.58 -4.01 0.74
C GLN A 27 -15.98 -4.78 1.94
N PRO A 28 -16.28 -6.09 2.08
CA PRO A 28 -15.60 -6.95 3.04
C PRO A 28 -14.08 -6.96 2.79
N ILE A 29 -13.28 -6.92 3.87
CA ILE A 29 -11.82 -6.85 3.75
C ILE A 29 -11.21 -8.02 2.96
N VAL A 30 -11.82 -9.21 3.05
CA VAL A 30 -11.41 -10.40 2.29
C VAL A 30 -11.54 -10.17 0.78
N ASP A 31 -12.67 -9.61 0.36
CA ASP A 31 -12.94 -9.33 -1.05
C ASP A 31 -12.02 -8.21 -1.55
N TRP A 32 -11.81 -7.18 -0.73
CA TRP A 32 -10.89 -6.10 -1.06
C TRP A 32 -9.46 -6.60 -1.28
N LEU A 33 -8.96 -7.49 -0.42
CA LEU A 33 -7.64 -8.11 -0.58
C LEU A 33 -7.54 -8.96 -1.85
N ILE A 34 -8.61 -9.64 -2.27
CA ILE A 34 -8.64 -10.41 -3.52
C ILE A 34 -8.56 -9.46 -4.71
N ASP A 35 -9.38 -8.43 -4.72
CA ASP A 35 -9.49 -7.50 -5.86
C ASP A 35 -8.26 -6.60 -6.01
N HIS A 36 -7.68 -6.14 -4.89
CA HIS A 36 -6.66 -5.09 -4.88
C HIS A 36 -5.25 -5.59 -4.57
N CYS A 37 -5.12 -6.75 -3.94
CA CYS A 37 -3.82 -7.36 -3.60
C CYS A 37 -3.61 -8.74 -4.26
N GLY A 38 -4.53 -9.17 -5.13
CA GLY A 38 -4.41 -10.40 -5.91
C GLY A 38 -3.43 -10.28 -7.08
N PRO A 39 -3.35 -11.30 -7.97
CA PRO A 39 -2.44 -11.31 -9.12
C PRO A 39 -2.57 -10.07 -10.02
N ASP A 40 -3.79 -9.56 -10.20
CA ASP A 40 -4.09 -8.37 -11.00
C ASP A 40 -4.27 -7.10 -10.16
N GLY A 41 -4.09 -7.21 -8.84
CA GLY A 41 -4.19 -6.12 -7.89
C GLY A 41 -3.03 -5.13 -7.99
N CYS A 42 -3.26 -3.90 -7.55
CA CYS A 42 -2.27 -2.82 -7.60
C CYS A 42 -1.46 -2.65 -6.31
N TYR A 43 -1.87 -3.25 -5.20
CA TYR A 43 -1.17 -3.17 -3.92
C TYR A 43 -0.32 -4.41 -3.66
N ASP A 44 0.98 -4.19 -3.42
CA ASP A 44 1.83 -5.24 -2.90
C ASP A 44 1.55 -5.45 -1.41
N VAL A 45 1.37 -6.71 -1.01
CA VAL A 45 1.16 -7.14 0.38
C VAL A 45 1.96 -8.42 0.62
N THR A 46 2.66 -8.51 1.74
CA THR A 46 3.33 -9.77 2.10
C THR A 46 2.33 -10.77 2.69
N PRO A 47 2.64 -12.08 2.71
CA PRO A 47 1.76 -13.06 3.36
C PRO A 47 1.47 -12.73 4.85
N ASP A 48 2.50 -12.32 5.60
CA ASP A 48 2.36 -11.97 7.02
C ASP A 48 1.50 -10.72 7.21
N ASP A 49 1.70 -9.69 6.37
CA ASP A 49 0.90 -8.47 6.42
C ASP A 49 -0.56 -8.73 6.03
N ARG A 50 -0.80 -9.64 5.06
CA ARG A 50 -2.15 -10.07 4.67
C ARG A 50 -2.89 -10.75 5.81
N ASP A 51 -2.23 -11.69 6.50
CA ASP A 51 -2.83 -12.40 7.63
C ASP A 51 -3.13 -11.43 8.79
N GLU A 52 -2.27 -10.45 9.02
CA GLU A 52 -2.50 -9.42 10.05
C GLU A 52 -3.67 -8.48 9.69
N ILE A 53 -3.83 -8.09 8.43
CA ILE A 53 -5.00 -7.33 7.95
C ILE A 53 -6.29 -8.12 8.20
N LEU A 54 -6.29 -9.41 7.85
CA LEU A 54 -7.45 -10.28 8.07
C LEU A 54 -7.78 -10.45 9.56
N ARG A 55 -6.75 -10.51 10.41
CA ARG A 55 -6.91 -10.68 11.86
C ARG A 55 -7.44 -9.43 12.54
N THR A 56 -6.97 -8.26 12.14
CA THR A 56 -7.33 -6.98 12.78
C THR A 56 -8.55 -6.32 12.15
N GLY A 57 -8.80 -6.58 10.86
CA GLY A 57 -9.78 -5.84 10.06
C GLY A 57 -9.29 -4.44 9.69
N GLU A 58 -8.05 -4.09 10.00
CA GLU A 58 -7.43 -2.82 9.68
C GLU A 58 -6.59 -2.94 8.41
N CYS A 59 -6.75 -2.00 7.48
CA CYS A 59 -6.03 -1.93 6.23
C CYS A 59 -5.63 -0.48 5.95
N TRP A 60 -4.34 -0.23 6.01
CA TRP A 60 -3.72 1.00 5.53
C TRP A 60 -3.17 0.76 4.14
N THR A 61 -3.36 1.75 3.28
CA THR A 61 -2.80 1.77 1.93
C THR A 61 -1.92 2.99 1.74
N LEU A 62 -0.80 2.80 1.05
CA LEU A 62 0.13 3.85 0.71
C LEU A 62 0.45 3.74 -0.79
N GLN A 63 0.07 4.76 -1.55
CA GLN A 63 0.36 4.87 -2.98
C GLN A 63 1.24 6.09 -3.24
N TRP A 64 2.25 5.95 -4.09
CA TRP A 64 3.12 7.06 -4.50
C TRP A 64 3.59 6.92 -5.94
N TYR A 65 3.94 8.06 -6.54
CA TYR A 65 4.52 8.08 -7.89
C TYR A 65 6.05 8.19 -7.79
N PRO A 66 6.81 7.23 -8.38
CA PRO A 66 8.25 7.34 -8.48
C PRO A 66 8.64 8.46 -9.45
N ASN A 67 9.89 8.92 -9.37
CA ASN A 67 10.43 9.96 -10.27
C ASN A 67 10.79 9.42 -11.67
N THR A 68 10.11 8.38 -12.14
CA THR A 68 10.31 7.71 -13.43
C THR A 68 8.98 7.60 -14.17
N PRO A 69 8.95 7.65 -15.50
CA PRO A 69 7.74 7.89 -16.29
C PRO A 69 6.73 6.72 -16.35
N VAL A 70 6.88 5.67 -15.53
CA VAL A 70 6.04 4.46 -15.62
C VAL A 70 5.45 4.11 -14.25
N GLY A 71 4.13 4.19 -14.17
CA GLY A 71 3.31 3.62 -13.10
C GLY A 71 3.31 4.37 -11.77
N PHE A 72 2.68 3.73 -10.78
CA PHE A 72 2.73 4.10 -9.38
C PHE A 72 3.16 2.87 -8.58
N ASN A 73 3.63 3.14 -7.38
CA ASN A 73 3.93 2.16 -6.36
C ASN A 73 2.83 2.16 -5.32
N ALA A 74 2.45 0.99 -4.81
CA ALA A 74 1.39 0.87 -3.84
C ALA A 74 1.60 -0.34 -2.93
N VAL A 75 1.44 -0.13 -1.62
CA VAL A 75 1.56 -1.18 -0.59
C VAL A 75 0.38 -1.13 0.37
N ALA A 76 0.04 -2.29 0.95
CA ALA A 76 -0.98 -2.41 1.99
C ALA A 76 -0.44 -3.13 3.23
N ALA A 77 -0.85 -2.70 4.43
CA ALA A 77 -0.52 -3.33 5.71
C ALA A 77 -1.56 -2.99 6.77
N ALA A 78 -1.58 -3.71 7.90
CA ALA A 78 -2.54 -3.46 8.98
C ALA A 78 -2.24 -2.17 9.79
N THR A 79 -1.05 -1.59 9.64
CA THR A 79 -0.66 -0.36 10.33
C THR A 79 0.03 0.60 9.37
N LEU A 80 -0.10 1.91 9.65
CA LEU A 80 0.56 2.95 8.87
C LEU A 80 2.09 2.82 8.94
N GLU A 81 2.63 2.55 10.13
CA GLU A 81 4.06 2.35 10.35
C GLU A 81 4.61 1.27 9.43
N ARG A 82 3.90 0.14 9.34
CA ARG A 82 4.29 -0.97 8.48
C ARG A 82 4.21 -0.62 6.99
N CYS A 83 3.20 0.12 6.54
CA CYS A 83 3.15 0.63 5.17
C CYS A 83 4.39 1.50 4.85
N VAL A 84 4.80 2.36 5.78
CA VAL A 84 5.99 3.22 5.58
C VAL A 84 7.27 2.40 5.60
N GLU A 85 7.37 1.37 6.43
CA GLU A 85 8.47 0.42 6.40
C GLU A 85 8.56 -0.28 5.04
N LEU A 86 7.48 -0.91 4.57
CA LEU A 86 7.42 -1.55 3.26
C LEU A 86 7.85 -0.62 2.13
N ALA A 87 7.36 0.63 2.13
CA ALA A 87 7.73 1.61 1.12
C ALA A 87 9.20 2.05 1.18
N THR A 88 9.88 1.89 2.31
CA THR A 88 11.29 2.30 2.50
C THR A 88 12.29 1.15 2.50
N GLU A 89 11.88 -0.08 2.78
CA GLU A 89 12.75 -1.25 2.93
C GLU A 89 13.12 -1.94 1.62
N GLY A 90 12.29 -1.87 0.58
CA GLY A 90 12.65 -2.46 -0.70
C GLY A 90 11.53 -2.49 -1.73
N GLU A 91 11.90 -2.09 -2.94
CA GLU A 91 11.25 -2.40 -4.22
C GLU A 91 9.73 -2.56 -4.19
N ALA A 92 9.02 -1.44 -4.04
CA ALA A 92 7.75 -1.36 -4.75
C ALA A 92 8.07 -1.66 -6.21
N LYS A 93 7.62 -2.82 -6.69
CA LYS A 93 7.97 -3.30 -8.02
C LYS A 93 7.61 -2.18 -8.98
N GLY A 94 8.64 -1.56 -9.55
CA GLY A 94 8.50 -0.48 -10.52
C GLY A 94 7.43 -0.88 -11.50
N GLY A 95 6.46 0.03 -11.68
CA GLY A 95 5.16 -0.23 -12.25
C GLY A 95 5.18 -1.30 -13.33
N ARG A 96 4.31 -2.30 -13.19
CA ARG A 96 4.01 -3.24 -14.27
C ARG A 96 3.72 -2.40 -15.52
N GLU A 97 4.60 -2.48 -16.51
CA GLU A 97 4.28 -2.04 -17.86
C GLU A 97 2.99 -2.77 -18.26
N SER A 98 2.01 -1.96 -18.65
CA SER A 98 0.69 -2.35 -19.13
C SER A 98 0.70 -3.49 -20.13
#